data_AF-A0A6A5X261-F1
#
_entry.id   AF-A0A6A5X261-F1
#
_cell.length_a   1.000
_cell.length_b   1.000
_cell.length_c   1.000
_cell.angle_alpha   90.00
_cell.angle_beta   90.00
_cell.angle_gamma   90.00
#
_symmetry.space_group_name_H-M   'P 1'
#
loop_
_entity.id
_entity.type
_entity.pdbx_description
1 polymer ?
#
loop_
_entity_poly.entity_id
_entity_poly.type
_entity_poly.pdbx_seq_one_letter_code
_entity_poly.pdbx_strand_id
1 'polypeptide(L)'
;MVNTAINKGQDLGLAEQRLGTMIHELTHALIEQFACSDCGTYKENAASHGRAWQLLSRAIEKVASKLLLSEIGSRRFKGLMGDIELGFRVPSAHDVEIHDFGAGGEQVDGADG
;
A
#
# COMPACT_ATOMS: atom_id res chain seq x y z
N MET A 1 -21.10 -22.46 -16.39
CA MET A 1 -19.66 -22.65 -16.12
C MET A 1 -19.05 -21.26 -16.01
N VAL A 2 -18.78 -20.79 -14.80
CA VAL A 2 -18.18 -19.47 -14.57
C VAL A 2 -16.67 -19.62 -14.73
N ASN A 3 -16.10 -18.86 -15.66
CA ASN A 3 -14.70 -18.94 -16.03
C ASN A 3 -13.90 -18.10 -15.01
N THR A 4 -13.44 -18.74 -13.94
CA THR A 4 -12.63 -18.12 -12.89
C THR A 4 -11.20 -17.93 -13.39
N ALA A 5 -10.97 -16.91 -14.20
CA ALA A 5 -9.62 -16.44 -14.49
C ALA A 5 -9.13 -15.68 -13.25
N ILE A 6 -8.41 -16.39 -12.38
CA ILE A 6 -7.53 -15.76 -11.39
C ILE A 6 -6.55 -14.91 -12.19
N ASN A 7 -6.66 -13.57 -12.09
CA ASN A 7 -5.69 -12.65 -12.65
C ASN A 7 -4.31 -13.02 -12.08
N LYS A 8 -3.51 -13.74 -12.86
CA LYS A 8 -2.09 -13.89 -12.61
C LYS A 8 -1.54 -12.47 -12.58
N GLY A 9 -1.02 -12.05 -11.43
CA GLY A 9 -0.42 -10.73 -11.25
C GLY A 9 0.48 -10.43 -12.44
N GLN A 10 0.18 -9.34 -13.13
CA GLN A 10 1.04 -8.88 -14.20
C GLN A 10 2.41 -8.63 -13.59
N ASP A 11 3.44 -9.32 -14.08
CA ASP A 11 4.81 -9.01 -13.72
C ASP A 11 5.06 -7.56 -14.14
N LEU A 12 5.15 -6.67 -13.14
CA LEU A 12 5.45 -5.26 -13.36
C LEU A 12 6.72 -5.15 -14.20
N GLY A 13 6.75 -4.23 -15.16
CA GLY A 13 7.95 -3.93 -15.92
C GLY A 13 9.09 -3.44 -15.01
N LEU A 14 10.33 -3.51 -15.50
CA LEU A 14 11.51 -3.12 -14.73
C LEU A 14 11.43 -1.65 -14.26
N ALA A 15 10.82 -0.77 -15.05
CA ALA A 15 10.65 0.64 -14.71
C ALA A 15 9.68 0.80 -13.52
N GLU A 16 8.54 0.13 -13.56
CA GLU A 16 7.52 0.12 -12.51
C GLU A 16 8.09 -0.45 -11.20
N GLN A 17 8.88 -1.53 -11.28
CA GLN A 17 9.54 -2.10 -10.11
C GLN A 17 10.53 -1.11 -9.48
N ARG A 18 11.36 -0.44 -10.29
CA ARG A 18 12.32 0.56 -9.81
C ARG A 18 11.63 1.77 -9.20
N LEU A 19 10.54 2.23 -9.83
CA LEU A 19 9.75 3.33 -9.31
C LEU A 19 9.07 2.95 -7.99
N GLY A 20 8.54 1.73 -7.89
CA GLY A 20 7.97 1.19 -6.65
C GLY A 20 8.99 1.16 -5.51
N THR A 21 10.22 0.70 -5.78
CA THR A 21 11.32 0.76 -4.80
C THR A 21 11.68 2.20 -4.43
N MET A 22 11.75 3.12 -5.39
CA MET A 22 12.06 4.52 -5.09
C MET A 22 11.00 5.16 -4.18
N ILE A 23 9.72 4.91 -4.45
CA ILE A 23 8.60 5.39 -3.63
C ILE A 23 8.65 4.78 -2.22
N HIS A 24 9.02 3.50 -2.11
CA HIS A 24 9.18 2.81 -0.83
C HIS A 24 10.18 3.53 0.08
N GLU A 25 11.38 3.79 -0.43
CA GLU A 25 12.45 4.44 0.34
C GLU A 25 12.18 5.92 0.57
N LEU A 26 11.55 6.62 -0.37
CA LEU A 26 11.16 8.03 -0.18
C LEU A 26 10.11 8.17 0.92
N THR A 27 9.18 7.22 1.05
CA THR A 27 8.20 7.24 2.14
C THR A 27 8.87 7.06 3.50
N HIS A 28 9.88 6.17 3.61
CA HIS A 28 10.70 6.06 4.82
C HIS A 28 11.41 7.38 5.14
N ALA A 29 12.13 7.94 4.17
CA ALA A 29 12.86 9.18 4.35
C ALA A 29 11.96 10.35 4.77
N LEU A 30 10.75 10.45 4.19
CA LEU A 30 9.77 11.46 4.55
C LEU A 30 9.33 11.30 6.02
N ILE A 31 9.00 10.09 6.43
CA ILE A 31 8.56 9.82 7.79
C ILE A 31 9.68 10.09 8.79
N GLU A 32 10.89 9.61 8.53
CA GLU A 32 12.05 9.82 9.41
C GLU A 32 12.40 11.31 9.56
N GLN A 33 12.30 12.09 8.49
CA GLN A 33 12.61 13.51 8.50
C GLN A 33 11.59 14.37 9.27
N PHE A 34 10.32 13.96 9.28
CA PHE A 34 9.21 14.80 9.78
C PHE A 34 8.47 14.23 10.99
N ALA A 35 8.65 12.96 11.33
CA ALA A 35 8.05 12.37 12.52
C ALA A 35 8.81 12.80 13.78
N CYS A 36 8.06 13.17 14.83
CA CYS A 36 8.64 13.46 16.14
C CYS A 36 8.99 12.14 16.85
N SER A 37 10.28 11.87 17.05
CA SER A 37 10.78 10.67 17.74
C SER A 37 10.35 10.58 19.21
N ASP A 38 10.03 11.72 19.83
CA ASP A 38 9.68 11.81 21.25
C ASP A 38 8.19 11.59 21.51
N CYS A 39 7.36 11.60 20.46
CA CYS A 39 5.95 11.28 20.61
C CYS A 39 5.77 9.80 20.98
N GLY A 40 4.93 9.53 21.98
CA GLY A 40 4.66 8.15 22.44
C GLY A 40 4.10 7.23 21.34
N THR A 41 3.57 7.80 20.26
CA THR A 41 3.03 7.09 19.09
C THR A 41 4.06 6.84 17.98
N TYR A 42 5.32 7.28 18.14
CA TYR A 42 6.35 7.18 17.10
C TYR A 42 6.58 5.73 16.65
N LYS A 43 6.76 4.80 17.59
CA LYS A 43 7.03 3.38 17.28
C LYS A 43 5.92 2.72 16.47
N GLU A 44 4.67 3.13 16.68
CA GLU A 44 3.51 2.53 16.00
C GLU A 44 3.28 3.13 14.61
N ASN A 45 3.70 4.37 14.39
CA ASN A 45 3.41 5.11 13.16
C ASN A 45 4.63 5.21 12.24
N ALA A 46 5.81 5.46 12.79
CA ALA A 46 6.99 5.90 12.06
C ALA A 46 8.15 4.91 12.05
N ALA A 47 8.15 3.88 12.91
CA ALA A 47 9.17 2.85 12.88
C ALA A 47 8.85 1.79 11.82
N SER A 48 9.85 1.41 11.01
CA SER A 48 9.70 0.41 9.93
C SER A 48 8.51 0.77 9.01
N HIS A 49 7.72 -0.22 8.60
CA HIS A 49 6.47 -0.08 7.86
C HIS A 49 5.27 0.13 8.80
N GLY A 50 5.42 0.98 9.81
CA GLY A 50 4.36 1.33 10.77
C GLY A 50 3.13 1.98 10.11
N ARG A 51 2.12 2.30 10.91
CA ARG A 51 0.81 2.78 10.41
C ARG A 51 0.93 3.97 9.44
N ALA A 52 1.79 4.97 9.73
CA ALA A 52 1.91 6.12 8.84
C ALA A 52 2.51 5.73 7.48
N TRP A 53 3.50 4.83 7.47
CA TRP A 53 4.10 4.31 6.24
C TRP A 53 3.05 3.59 5.38
N GLN A 54 2.28 2.68 5.98
CA GLN A 54 1.25 1.91 5.25
C GLN A 54 0.19 2.82 4.62
N LEU A 55 -0.24 3.86 5.34
CA LEU A 55 -1.23 4.82 4.86
C LEU A 55 -0.68 5.72 3.75
N LEU A 56 0.52 6.27 3.93
CA LEU A 56 1.18 7.12 2.95
C LEU A 56 1.49 6.35 1.66
N SER A 57 2.09 5.17 1.77
CA SER A 57 2.38 4.31 0.62
C SER A 57 1.12 3.99 -0.17
N ARG A 58 0.00 3.64 0.49
CA ARG A 58 -1.28 3.40 -0.20
C ARG A 58 -1.82 4.64 -0.90
N ALA A 59 -1.76 5.79 -0.26
CA ALA A 59 -2.22 7.04 -0.86
C ALA A 59 -1.39 7.40 -2.12
N ILE A 60 -0.06 7.24 -2.05
CA ILE A 60 0.84 7.48 -3.18
C ILE A 60 0.56 6.49 -4.31
N GLU A 61 0.48 5.18 -4.04
CA GLU A 61 0.16 4.15 -5.03
C GLU A 61 -1.15 4.47 -5.77
N LYS A 62 -2.21 4.85 -5.04
CA LYS A 62 -3.52 5.18 -5.60
C LYS A 62 -3.47 6.35 -6.59
N VAL A 63 -2.65 7.36 -6.31
CA VAL A 63 -2.50 8.53 -7.18
C VAL A 63 -1.55 8.23 -8.33
N ALA A 64 -0.42 7.58 -8.06
CA ALA A 64 0.60 7.25 -9.04
C ALA A 64 0.04 6.35 -10.16
N SER A 65 -0.78 5.35 -9.83
CA SER A 65 -1.38 4.47 -10.83
C SER A 65 -2.30 5.21 -11.81
N LYS A 66 -2.99 6.27 -11.34
CA LYS A 66 -3.84 7.11 -12.21
C LYS A 66 -3.01 8.02 -13.11
N LEU A 67 -1.92 8.57 -12.59
CA LEU A 67 -1.05 9.48 -13.34
C LEU A 67 -0.22 8.75 -14.40
N LEU A 68 0.21 7.53 -14.10
CA LEU A 68 1.15 6.77 -14.93
C LEU A 68 0.47 5.73 -15.81
N LEU A 69 -0.87 5.59 -15.70
CA LEU A 69 -1.69 4.63 -16.44
C LEU A 69 -1.15 3.19 -16.35
N SER A 70 -0.47 2.89 -15.24
CA SER A 70 0.21 1.62 -14.98
C SER A 70 0.21 1.39 -13.47
N GLU A 71 0.12 0.12 -13.04
CA GLU A 71 0.20 -0.20 -11.62
C GLU A 71 1.63 0.01 -11.11
N ILE A 72 1.74 0.61 -9.93
CA ILE A 72 3.01 0.70 -9.22
C ILE A 72 2.80 0.08 -7.85
N GLY A 73 3.48 -1.03 -7.62
CA GLY A 73 3.51 -1.68 -6.31
C GLY A 73 4.77 -1.27 -5.56
N SER A 74 4.62 -0.57 -4.43
CA SER A 74 5.71 -0.31 -3.46
C SER A 74 6.10 -1.57 -2.65
N ARG A 75 5.62 -2.75 -3.08
CA ARG A 75 5.66 -4.04 -2.37
C ARG A 75 5.01 -4.00 -0.99
N ARG A 76 4.09 -3.05 -0.78
CA ARG A 76 3.30 -2.85 0.44
C ARG A 76 2.67 -4.11 1.00
N PHE A 77 2.08 -4.96 0.15
CA PHE A 77 1.43 -6.20 0.61
C PHE A 77 2.41 -7.18 1.26
N LYS A 78 3.60 -7.35 0.67
CA LYS A 78 4.64 -8.20 1.24
C LYS A 78 5.22 -7.61 2.53
N GLY A 79 5.37 -6.29 2.59
CA GLY A 79 5.75 -5.56 3.81
C GLY A 79 4.71 -5.74 4.92
N LEU A 80 3.44 -5.46 4.62
CA LEU A 80 2.31 -5.61 5.54
C LEU A 80 2.19 -7.03 6.10
N MET A 81 2.34 -8.07 5.27
CA MET A 81 2.32 -9.45 5.75
C MET A 81 3.48 -9.74 6.70
N GLY A 82 4.69 -9.27 6.39
CA GLY A 82 5.83 -9.35 7.30
C GLY A 82 5.60 -8.59 8.61
N ASP A 83 4.95 -7.43 8.55
CA ASP A 83 4.63 -6.63 9.74
C ASP A 83 3.62 -7.31 10.65
N ILE A 84 2.59 -7.94 10.08
CA ILE A 84 1.60 -8.75 10.81
C ILE A 84 2.29 -9.91 11.52
N GLU A 85 3.17 -10.64 10.82
CA GLU A 85 3.91 -11.77 11.39
C GLU A 85 4.84 -11.36 12.54
N LEU A 86 5.43 -10.17 12.46
CA LEU A 86 6.30 -9.61 13.50
C LEU A 86 5.51 -8.94 14.65
N GLY A 87 4.17 -8.92 14.58
CA GLY A 87 3.31 -8.35 15.61
C GLY A 87 3.32 -6.82 15.66
N PHE A 88 3.72 -6.16 14.58
CA PHE A 88 3.66 -4.70 14.49
C PHE A 88 2.20 -4.23 14.43
N ARG A 89 1.99 -2.99 14.90
CA ARG A 89 0.67 -2.36 14.87
C ARG A 89 0.33 -1.98 13.42
N VAL A 90 -0.53 -2.79 12.81
CA VAL A 90 -1.02 -2.58 11.45
C VAL A 90 -2.18 -1.59 11.39
N PRO A 91 -2.51 -1.04 10.20
CA PRO A 91 -3.70 -0.23 10.01
C PRO A 91 -4.95 -0.90 10.59
N SER A 92 -5.81 -0.11 11.24
CA SER A 92 -7.07 -0.58 11.81
C SER A 92 -8.07 -0.99 10.70
N ALA A 93 -9.15 -1.67 11.07
CA ALA A 93 -10.22 -2.00 10.13
C ALA A 93 -10.79 -0.75 9.44
N HIS A 94 -10.88 0.37 10.17
CA HIS A 94 -11.29 1.66 9.63
C HIS A 94 -10.28 2.24 8.63
N ASP A 95 -8.98 2.10 8.91
CA ASP A 95 -7.93 2.53 7.97
C ASP A 95 -7.98 1.71 6.67
N VAL A 96 -8.25 0.41 6.77
CA VAL A 96 -8.43 -0.50 5.64
C VAL A 96 -9.61 -0.09 4.77
N GLU A 97 -10.73 0.31 5.38
CA GLU A 97 -11.94 0.79 4.71
C GLU A 97 -11.70 2.11 3.98
N ILE A 98 -11.17 3.13 4.67
CA ILE A 98 -10.96 4.47 4.09
C ILE A 98 -9.93 4.45 2.97
N HIS A 99 -8.81 3.77 3.19
CA HIS A 99 -7.70 3.75 2.25
C HIS A 99 -7.80 2.62 1.24
N ASP A 100 -8.90 1.88 1.30
CA ASP A 100 -9.29 0.89 0.31
C ASP A 100 -8.14 -0.09 0.08
N PHE A 101 -7.67 -0.73 1.15
CA PHE A 101 -6.55 -1.65 1.07
C PHE A 101 -6.88 -2.89 0.18
N GLY A 102 -8.15 -3.07 -0.20
CA GLY A 102 -8.69 -4.23 -0.93
C GLY A 102 -9.23 -4.02 -2.36
N ALA A 103 -9.66 -2.84 -2.81
CA ALA A 103 -10.27 -2.70 -4.15
C ALA A 103 -9.25 -2.46 -5.27
N GLY A 104 -8.31 -3.39 -5.39
CA GLY A 104 -7.59 -3.66 -6.64
C GLY A 104 -8.34 -4.64 -7.56
N GLY A 105 -9.59 -4.99 -7.26
CA GLY A 105 -10.41 -5.86 -8.08
C GLY A 105 -11.90 -5.62 -7.82
N GLU A 106 -12.66 -5.54 -8.92
CA GLU A 106 -14.12 -5.41 -9.00
C GLU A 106 -14.72 -4.02 -8.66
N GLN A 107 -14.81 -3.18 -9.70
CA GLN A 107 -16.10 -2.55 -9.98
C GLN A 107 -17.07 -3.67 -10.38
N VAL A 108 -18.04 -3.99 -9.52
CA VAL A 108 -19.24 -4.68 -9.96
C VAL A 108 -20.13 -3.59 -10.52
N ASP A 109 -20.13 -3.45 -11.84
CA ASP A 109 -21.16 -2.66 -12.53
C ASP A 109 -22.50 -3.31 -12.19
N GLY A 110 -23.28 -2.63 -11.36
CA GLY A 110 -24.67 -2.95 -11.12
C GLY A 110 -25.46 -2.72 -12.39
N ALA A 111 -25.59 -3.76 -13.19
CA ALA A 111 -26.55 -3.82 -14.28
C ALA A 111 -27.96 -3.79 -13.68
N ASP A 112 -28.79 -2.97 -14.31
CA ASP A 112 -30.21 -2.75 -14.05
C ASP A 112 -31.00 -4.05 -13.85
N GLY A 113 -31.97 -3.98 -12.93
CA GLY A 113 -33.06 -4.94 -12.75
C GLY A 113 -34.33 -4.21 -12.35
#